data_AF-A0A7C3XKD4-F1
#
_entry.id   AF-A0A7C3XKD4-F1
#
_cell.length_a   1.000
_cell.length_b   1.000
_cell.length_c   1.000
_cell.angle_alpha   90.00
_cell.angle_beta   90.00
_cell.angle_gamma   90.00
#
_symmetry.space_group_name_H-M   'P 1'
#
loop_
_entity.id
_entity.type
_entity.pdbx_description
1 polymer ?
#
loop_
_entity_poly.entity_id
_entity_poly.type
_entity_poly.pdbx_seq_one_letter_code
_entity_poly.pdbx_strand_id
1 'polypeptide(L)'
;MIYLTTFEYNEGSRLGRRRRRVIKIVKKTLPKVYTCPQCGMVSIRVFFKEDNLARIVCGNCGLKHDYSLETKRQPIDIYNEFVDEFMSGRLTLK
;
A
#
# COMPACT_ATOMS: atom_id res chain seq x y z
N MET A 1 13.05 -19.67 -14.08
CA MET A 1 12.89 -20.29 -12.75
C MET A 1 12.43 -19.19 -11.80
N ILE A 2 11.26 -19.18 -11.17
CA ILE A 2 10.06 -20.02 -11.05
C ILE A 2 9.06 -18.96 -10.53
N TYR A 3 7.93 -18.59 -11.13
CA TYR A 3 6.69 -19.36 -11.26
C TYR A 3 5.83 -18.73 -12.37
N LEU A 4 5.97 -19.24 -13.58
CA LEU A 4 4.88 -19.25 -14.57
C LEU A 4 4.12 -20.56 -14.33
N THR A 5 3.25 -20.59 -13.34
CA THR A 5 2.38 -21.72 -13.01
C THR A 5 1.03 -21.14 -12.63
N THR A 6 -0.11 -21.41 -13.25
CA THR A 6 -0.51 -22.26 -14.36
C THR A 6 -1.91 -21.73 -14.70
N PHE A 7 -2.07 -21.09 -15.86
CA PHE A 7 -3.39 -20.74 -16.40
C PHE A 7 -3.94 -22.01 -17.06
N GLU A 8 -4.59 -22.90 -16.32
CA GLU A 8 -5.18 -24.12 -16.89
C GLU A 8 -6.45 -23.79 -17.70
N TYR A 9 -6.37 -24.01 -19.01
CA TYR A 9 -7.48 -23.91 -19.97
C TYR A 9 -8.32 -25.19 -19.91
N ASN A 10 -9.60 -25.06 -19.58
CA ASN A 10 -10.51 -26.18 -19.37
C ASN A 10 -11.22 -26.53 -20.69
N GLU A 11 -10.70 -27.51 -21.43
CA GLU A 11 -11.34 -28.07 -22.63
C GLU A 11 -12.39 -29.12 -22.22
N GLY A 12 -13.58 -28.63 -21.89
CA GLY A 12 -14.76 -29.46 -21.68
C GLY A 12 -15.72 -29.38 -22.87
N SER A 13 -15.57 -30.30 -23.83
CA SER A 13 -16.51 -30.52 -24.93
C SER A 13 -17.79 -31.19 -24.41
N ARG A 14 -18.92 -30.46 -24.45
CA ARG A 14 -20.31 -30.95 -24.56
C ARG A 14 -21.23 -29.73 -24.70
N LEU A 15 -22.00 -29.68 -25.79
CA LEU A 15 -22.89 -28.59 -26.17
C LEU A 15 -24.00 -28.38 -25.14
N GLY A 16 -23.74 -27.46 -24.22
CA GLY A 16 -24.73 -26.70 -23.45
C GLY A 16 -24.18 -25.29 -23.31
N ARG A 17 -25.05 -24.26 -23.34
CA ARG A 17 -24.65 -22.85 -23.18
C ARG A 17 -24.11 -22.61 -21.76
N ARG A 18 -22.92 -23.14 -21.45
CA ARG A 18 -22.20 -22.86 -20.20
C ARG A 18 -21.59 -21.47 -20.35
N ARG A 19 -22.12 -20.52 -19.57
CA ARG A 19 -21.53 -19.18 -19.43
C ARG A 19 -20.04 -19.32 -19.15
N ARG A 20 -19.22 -18.75 -20.02
CA ARG A 20 -17.78 -18.56 -19.79
C ARG A 20 -17.63 -17.82 -18.46
N ARG A 21 -16.90 -18.40 -17.50
CA ARG A 21 -16.58 -17.70 -16.24
C ARG A 21 -15.80 -16.45 -16.61
N VAL A 22 -16.35 -15.27 -16.29
CA VAL A 22 -15.64 -14.02 -16.43
C VAL A 22 -14.53 -14.03 -15.39
N ILE A 23 -13.29 -14.24 -15.82
CA ILE A 23 -12.13 -14.10 -14.96
C ILE A 23 -12.00 -12.60 -14.69
N LYS A 24 -12.31 -12.18 -13.46
CA LYS A 24 -12.05 -10.80 -13.01
C LYS A 24 -10.54 -10.63 -12.92
N ILE A 25 -9.97 -9.89 -13.86
CA ILE A 25 -8.57 -9.46 -13.79
C ILE A 25 -8.43 -8.57 -12.55
N VAL A 26 -7.78 -9.09 -11.50
CA VAL A 26 -7.46 -8.31 -10.32
C VAL A 26 -6.37 -7.33 -10.72
N LYS A 27 -6.72 -6.04 -10.81
CA LYS A 27 -5.73 -4.98 -11.01
C LYS A 27 -4.87 -4.89 -9.75
N LYS A 28 -3.56 -5.14 -9.87
CA LYS A 28 -2.62 -4.95 -8.76
C LYS A 28 -2.56 -3.46 -8.43
N THR A 29 -3.11 -3.07 -7.29
CA THR A 29 -3.01 -1.70 -6.77
C THR A 29 -1.75 -1.56 -5.94
N LEU A 30 -1.16 -0.35 -5.95
CA LEU A 30 -0.09 -0.02 -5.00
C LEU A 30 -0.56 -0.29 -3.56
N PRO A 31 0.31 -0.83 -2.69
CA PRO A 31 -0.03 -1.12 -1.31
C PRO A 31 -0.42 0.17 -0.60
N LYS A 32 -1.49 0.12 0.20
CA LYS A 32 -2.02 1.27 0.94
C LYS A 32 -1.50 1.37 2.38
N VAL A 33 -0.76 0.35 2.83
CA VAL A 33 -0.30 0.22 4.22
C VAL A 33 1.20 -0.10 4.19
N TYR A 34 1.95 0.59 5.04
CA TYR A 34 3.42 0.50 5.12
C TYR A 34 3.89 0.01 6.50
N THR A 35 5.15 -0.40 6.56
CA THR A 35 5.81 -0.91 7.77
C THR A 35 6.24 0.24 8.68
N CYS A 36 6.00 0.13 9.98
CA CYS A 36 6.47 1.14 10.92
C CYS A 36 7.94 0.89 11.34
N PRO A 37 8.83 1.90 11.30
CA PRO A 37 10.22 1.73 11.71
C PRO A 37 10.38 1.56 13.23
N GLN A 38 9.42 2.02 14.03
CA GLN A 38 9.49 1.93 15.50
C GLN A 38 8.98 0.60 16.06
N CYS A 39 7.90 0.04 15.49
CA CYS A 39 7.27 -1.18 16.02
C CYS A 39 7.39 -2.40 15.10
N GLY A 40 7.97 -2.24 13.90
CA GLY A 40 8.17 -3.33 12.93
C GLY A 40 6.89 -3.88 12.29
N MET A 41 5.71 -3.44 12.72
CA MET A 41 4.42 -3.91 12.18
C MET A 41 3.91 -3.07 11.02
N VAL A 42 3.24 -3.72 10.07
CA VAL A 42 2.62 -3.12 8.87
C VAL A 42 1.33 -2.39 9.27
N SER A 43 1.49 -1.17 9.79
CA SER A 43 0.40 -0.42 10.43
C SER A 43 0.36 1.07 10.08
N ILE A 44 1.24 1.54 9.19
CA ILE A 44 1.26 2.94 8.76
C ILE A 44 0.24 3.17 7.65
N ARG A 45 -0.63 4.16 7.84
CA ARG A 45 -1.57 4.67 6.84
C ARG A 45 -1.29 6.14 6.57
N VAL A 46 -1.31 6.51 5.30
CA VAL A 46 -1.14 7.90 4.84
C VAL A 46 -2.49 8.44 4.37
N PHE A 47 -2.92 9.55 4.95
CA PHE A 47 -4.14 10.26 4.59
C PHE A 47 -3.80 11.55 3.87
N PHE A 48 -4.42 11.78 2.71
CA PHE A 48 -4.36 13.06 2.01
C PHE A 48 -5.64 13.84 2.30
N LYS A 49 -5.49 15.09 2.76
CA LYS A 49 -6.59 16.05 2.83
C LYS A 49 -6.59 16.96 1.60
N GLU A 50 -7.67 17.72 1.42
CA GLU A 50 -7.94 18.52 0.20
C GLU A 50 -6.99 19.72 0.03
N ASP A 51 -6.28 20.13 1.10
CA ASP A 51 -5.47 21.35 1.13
C ASP A 51 -3.98 21.08 1.35
N ASN A 52 -3.38 20.13 0.60
CA ASN A 52 -1.93 19.86 0.66
C ASN A 52 -1.41 19.30 1.99
N LEU A 53 -2.30 18.93 2.91
CA LEU A 53 -1.93 18.33 4.19
C LEU A 53 -1.97 16.80 4.06
N ALA A 54 -0.84 16.16 4.34
CA ALA A 54 -0.75 14.73 4.49
C ALA A 54 -0.57 14.34 5.96
N ARG A 55 -1.32 13.36 6.43
CA ARG A 55 -1.20 12.82 7.78
C ARG A 55 -0.76 11.37 7.73
N ILE A 56 0.36 11.05 8.35
CA ILE A 56 0.81 9.68 8.59
C ILE A 56 0.31 9.25 9.96
N VAL A 57 -0.35 8.09 10.04
CA VAL A 57 -0.80 7.49 11.31
C VAL A 57 -0.33 6.04 11.40
N CYS A 58 0.37 5.71 12.49
CA CYS A 58 0.67 4.35 12.91
C CYS A 58 -0.45 3.81 13.79
N GLY A 59 -1.09 2.71 13.38
CA GLY A 59 -2.16 2.07 14.15
C GLY A 59 -1.71 1.32 15.40
N ASN A 60 -0.43 0.94 15.50
CA ASN A 60 0.09 0.17 16.63
C ASN A 60 0.78 1.03 17.69
N CYS A 61 1.67 1.91 17.23
CA CYS A 61 2.50 2.76 18.08
C CYS A 61 1.87 4.13 18.36
N GLY A 62 0.78 4.49 17.67
CA GLY A 62 0.09 5.76 17.85
C GLY A 62 0.81 6.98 17.25
N LEU A 63 1.92 6.79 16.54
CA LEU A 63 2.67 7.87 15.89
C LEU A 63 1.77 8.60 14.89
N LYS A 64 1.78 9.93 14.98
CA LYS A 64 1.05 10.83 14.11
C LYS A 64 2.02 11.92 13.67
N HIS A 65 2.19 12.05 12.36
CA HIS A 65 2.94 13.16 11.78
C HIS A 65 2.11 13.82 10.71
N ASP A 66 2.01 15.14 10.82
CA ASP A 66 1.34 16.00 9.87
C ASP A 66 2.40 16.68 8.99
N TYR A 67 2.35 16.43 7.69
CA TYR A 67 3.21 17.00 6.67
C TYR A 67 2.42 18.03 5.86
N SER A 68 3.00 19.20 5.65
CA SER A 68 2.50 20.19 4.69
C SER A 68 3.27 20.02 3.38
N LEU A 69 2.57 19.71 2.30
CA LEU A 69 3.17 19.38 1.00
C LEU A 69 2.88 20.47 -0.02
N GLU A 70 3.90 21.16 -0.50
CA GLU A 70 3.72 22.19 -1.54
C GLU A 70 3.33 21.60 -2.92
N THR A 71 3.53 20.29 -3.12
CA THR A 71 3.29 19.58 -4.39
C THR A 71 2.54 18.27 -4.17
N LYS A 72 1.81 17.80 -5.19
CA LYS A 72 1.19 16.46 -5.22
C LYS A 72 2.26 15.37 -5.13
N ARG A 73 2.46 14.79 -3.94
CA ARG A 73 3.32 13.62 -3.72
C ARG A 73 2.51 12.34 -3.65
N GLN A 74 3.14 11.21 -3.97
CA GLN A 74 2.53 9.91 -3.75
C GLN A 74 2.68 9.49 -2.28
N PRO A 75 1.80 8.61 -1.77
CA PRO A 75 1.89 8.15 -0.39
C PRO A 75 3.22 7.47 -0.04
N ILE A 76 3.91 6.91 -1.05
CA ILE A 76 5.23 6.31 -0.88
C ILE A 76 6.31 7.35 -0.60
N ASP A 77 6.26 8.50 -1.25
CA ASP A 77 7.28 9.55 -1.10
C ASP A 77 7.27 10.09 0.34
N ILE A 78 6.07 10.33 0.88
CA ILE A 78 5.85 10.81 2.26
C ILE A 78 6.29 9.75 3.27
N TYR A 79 6.06 8.46 2.97
CA TYR A 79 6.54 7.37 3.81
C TYR A 79 8.08 7.32 3.83
N ASN A 80 8.74 7.48 2.69
CA ASN A 80 10.20 7.47 2.62
C ASN A 80 10.81 8.63 3.41
N GLU A 81 10.28 9.85 3.23
CA GLU A 81 10.72 11.02 4.02
C GLU A 81 10.55 10.79 5.52
N PHE A 82 9.43 10.21 5.94
CA PHE A 82 9.20 9.86 7.35
C PHE A 82 10.21 8.84 7.87
N VAL A 83 10.53 7.81 7.09
CA VAL A 83 11.56 6.81 7.46
C VAL A 83 12.93 7.47 7.57
N ASP A 84 13.29 8.31 6.61
CA ASP A 84 14.57 9.02 6.61
C ASP A 84 14.68 9.98 7.81
N GLU A 85 13.61 10.70 8.13
CA GLU A 85 13.53 11.55 9.33
C GLU A 85 13.67 10.74 10.62
N PHE A 86 13.02 9.57 10.69
CA PHE A 86 13.13 8.66 11.82
C PHE A 86 14.56 8.11 11.97
N MET A 87 15.19 7.68 10.88
CA MET A 87 16.56 7.15 10.87
C MET A 87 17.60 8.24 11.15
N SER A 88 17.35 9.48 10.76
CA SER A 88 18.21 10.62 11.08
C SER A 88 18.22 10.99 12.57
N GLY A 89 17.42 10.32 13.40
CA GLY A 89 17.37 10.54 14.84
C GLY A 89 16.64 11.83 15.25
N ARG A 90 15.99 12.53 14.30
CA ARG A 90 15.21 13.74 14.59
C ARG A 90 13.89 13.45 15.29
N LEU A 91 13.34 12.25 15.11
CA LEU A 91 12.06 11.84 15.66
C LEU A 91 12.28 10.77 16.73
N THR A 92 12.56 11.21 17.95
CA THR A 92 12.37 10.39 19.15
C THR A 92 11.16 10.92 19.89
N LEU A 93 10.00 10.27 19.76
CA LEU A 93 8.86 10.57 20.61
C LEU A 93 8.43 9.30 21.34
N LYS A 94 8.59 9.39 22.66
CA LYS A 94 8.14 8.45 23.69
C LYS A 94 6.63 8.25 23.63
#